data_AF-A0A557QWM0-F1
#
_entry.id   AF-A0A557QWM0-F1
#
_cell.length_a   1.000
_cell.length_b   1.000
_cell.length_c   1.000
_cell.angle_alpha   90.00
_cell.angle_beta   90.00
_cell.angle_gamma   90.00
#
_symmetry.space_group_name_H-M   'P 1'
#
loop_
_entity.id
_entity.type
_entity.pdbx_description
1 polymer ?
#
loop_
_entity_poly.entity_id
_entity_poly.type
_entity_poly.pdbx_seq_one_letter_code
_entity_poly.pdbx_strand_id
1 'polypeptide(L)'
;MKIPLILMMWLTFLCAPVQAADMDAFFADAKNEKGFAASTAAGQVVAGRQRVMAACAEAKAKNPAADCACVERELGQVSDRTFYYESVLAYQEYRAKVEALQADDKARYAQLKQQHAQRMSLSRRLETACGKF
;
A
#
# COMPACT_ATOMS: atom_id res chain seq x y z
N MET A 1 35.86 -30.59 -0.79
CA MET A 1 35.84 -29.21 -1.32
C MET A 1 35.39 -28.28 -0.20
N LYS A 2 36.28 -27.40 0.28
CA LYS A 2 35.96 -26.41 1.33
C LYS A 2 35.36 -25.18 0.64
N ILE A 3 34.07 -24.96 0.83
CA ILE A 3 33.39 -23.74 0.38
C ILE A 3 33.99 -22.57 1.18
N PRO A 4 34.59 -21.55 0.54
CA PRO A 4 35.22 -20.46 1.26
C PRO A 4 34.14 -19.63 1.96
N LEU A 5 34.29 -19.45 3.28
CA LEU A 5 33.41 -18.69 4.16
C LEU A 5 33.14 -17.24 3.69
N ILE A 6 33.98 -16.74 2.79
CA ILE A 6 33.92 -15.39 2.20
C ILE A 6 32.73 -15.26 1.23
N LEU A 7 32.26 -16.34 0.61
CA LEU A 7 31.14 -16.30 -0.35
C LEU A 7 29.76 -16.17 0.34
N MET A 8 29.67 -16.48 1.64
CA MET A 8 28.42 -16.37 2.41
C MET A 8 28.15 -14.96 2.94
N MET A 9 29.15 -14.08 2.95
CA MET A 9 29.05 -12.75 3.55
C MET A 9 28.51 -11.67 2.59
N TRP A 10 28.40 -11.98 1.29
CA TRP A 10 27.90 -11.05 0.26
C TRP A 10 26.41 -11.21 -0.04
N LEU A 11 25.73 -12.20 0.53
CA LEU A 11 24.30 -12.43 0.34
C LEU A 11 23.39 -11.69 1.34
N THR A 12 23.96 -11.05 2.36
CA THR A 12 23.18 -10.36 3.40
C THR A 12 22.92 -8.88 3.12
N PHE A 13 23.47 -8.31 2.05
CA PHE A 13 23.37 -6.86 1.75
C PHE A 13 22.27 -6.47 0.75
N LEU A 14 21.45 -7.41 0.24
CA LEU A 14 20.42 -7.15 -0.77
C LEU A 14 18.98 -7.21 -0.26
N CYS A 15 18.77 -7.31 1.05
CA CYS A 15 17.43 -7.30 1.65
C CYS A 15 17.00 -5.90 2.12
N ALA A 16 17.27 -4.85 1.33
CA ALA A 16 16.42 -3.67 1.46
C ALA A 16 14.99 -4.11 1.06
N PRO A 17 13.96 -3.85 1.88
CA PRO A 17 12.61 -4.21 1.52
C PRO A 17 12.26 -3.48 0.22
N VAL A 18 11.92 -4.22 -0.84
CA VAL A 18 11.58 -3.69 -2.17
C VAL A 18 10.61 -2.51 -2.08
N GLN A 19 9.67 -2.55 -1.12
CA GLN A 19 8.73 -1.46 -0.84
C GLN A 19 9.35 -0.13 -0.42
N ALA A 20 10.49 -0.13 0.29
CA ALA A 20 11.17 1.11 0.67
C ALA A 20 11.83 1.76 -0.55
N ALA A 21 12.48 0.96 -1.40
CA ALA A 21 13.08 1.44 -2.64
C ALA A 21 12.03 2.02 -3.61
N ASP A 22 10.85 1.41 -3.70
CA ASP A 22 9.75 1.91 -4.54
C ASP A 22 9.19 3.24 -4.03
N MET A 23 9.08 3.40 -2.71
CA MET A 23 8.61 4.65 -2.10
C MET A 23 9.62 5.78 -2.28
N ASP A 24 10.91 5.50 -2.12
CA ASP A 24 11.98 6.49 -2.37
C ASP A 24 11.98 6.93 -3.83
N ALA A 25 11.84 5.99 -4.77
CA ALA A 25 11.71 6.31 -6.19
C ALA A 25 10.45 7.13 -6.50
N PHE A 26 9.32 6.83 -5.85
CA PHE A 26 8.09 7.60 -5.99
C PHE A 26 8.28 9.06 -5.56
N PHE A 27 8.96 9.29 -4.44
CA PHE A 27 9.19 10.64 -3.93
C PHE A 27 10.38 11.38 -4.55
N ALA A 28 11.22 10.70 -5.32
CA ALA A 28 12.22 11.35 -6.16
C ALA A 28 11.57 12.25 -7.24
N ASP A 29 10.31 11.98 -7.62
CA ASP A 29 9.51 12.89 -8.43
C ASP A 29 9.01 14.09 -7.59
N ALA A 30 9.48 15.28 -7.94
CA ALA A 30 9.11 16.54 -7.29
C ALA A 30 7.59 16.80 -7.28
N LYS A 31 6.83 16.26 -8.23
CA LYS A 31 5.36 16.36 -8.25
C LYS A 31 4.75 15.58 -7.08
N ASN A 32 5.26 14.39 -6.80
CA ASN A 32 4.79 13.55 -5.71
C ASN A 32 5.17 14.15 -4.35
N GLU A 33 6.37 14.71 -4.23
CA GLU A 33 6.78 15.44 -3.02
C GLU A 33 5.88 16.66 -2.74
N LYS A 34 5.63 17.48 -3.76
CA LYS A 34 4.71 18.63 -3.66
C LYS A 34 3.28 18.18 -3.36
N GLY A 35 2.84 17.09 -3.96
CA GLY A 35 1.54 16.49 -3.72
C GLY A 35 1.37 16.06 -2.27
N PHE A 36 2.37 15.39 -1.70
CA PHE A 36 2.36 15.01 -0.28
C PHE A 36 2.31 16.22 0.64
N ALA A 37 3.14 17.24 0.39
CA ALA A 37 3.13 18.47 1.18
C ALA A 37 1.75 19.16 1.11
N ALA A 38 1.17 19.29 -0.08
CA ALA A 38 -0.14 19.90 -0.27
C ALA A 38 -1.27 19.11 0.40
N SER A 39 -1.29 17.78 0.24
CA SER A 39 -2.29 16.91 0.87
C SER A 39 -2.18 16.93 2.40
N THR A 40 -0.97 17.04 2.93
CA THR A 40 -0.74 17.18 4.38
C THR A 40 -1.26 18.52 4.88
N ALA A 41 -0.90 19.62 4.21
CA ALA A 41 -1.37 20.96 4.57
C ALA A 41 -2.90 21.10 4.49
N ALA A 42 -3.54 20.38 3.56
CA ALA A 42 -4.99 20.33 3.40
C ALA A 42 -5.70 19.31 4.33
N GLY A 43 -4.97 18.62 5.22
CA GLY A 43 -5.55 17.63 6.14
C GLY A 43 -6.05 16.34 5.47
N GLN A 44 -5.72 16.11 4.20
CA GLN A 44 -6.23 14.98 3.42
C GLN A 44 -5.68 13.63 3.88
N VAL A 45 -4.45 13.60 4.42
CA VAL A 45 -3.85 12.38 4.97
C VAL A 45 -4.64 11.91 6.19
N VAL A 46 -4.94 12.83 7.11
CA VAL A 46 -5.75 12.56 8.31
C VAL A 46 -7.17 12.13 7.91
N ALA A 47 -7.81 12.87 7.00
CA ALA A 47 -9.14 12.51 6.50
C ALA A 47 -9.16 11.13 5.83
N GLY A 48 -8.09 10.76 5.11
CA GLY A 48 -7.92 9.44 4.51
C GLY A 48 -7.91 8.32 5.56
N ARG A 49 -7.16 8.50 6.66
CA ARG A 49 -7.13 7.53 7.77
C ARG A 49 -8.50 7.38 8.43
N GLN A 50 -9.22 8.49 8.63
CA GLN A 50 -10.58 8.46 9.16
C GLN A 50 -11.54 7.68 8.26
N ARG A 51 -11.39 7.77 6.93
CA ARG A 51 -12.20 6.96 5.98
C ARG A 51 -11.90 5.46 6.10
N VAL A 52 -10.64 5.08 6.32
CA VAL A 52 -10.30 3.66 6.58
C VAL A 52 -10.98 3.17 7.85
N MET A 53 -10.96 3.98 8.92
CA MET A 53 -11.65 3.65 10.17
C MET A 53 -13.17 3.60 10.01
N ALA A 54 -13.76 4.51 9.25
CA ALA A 54 -15.18 4.47 8.91
C ALA A 54 -15.54 3.20 8.13
N ALA A 55 -14.73 2.80 7.15
CA ALA A 55 -14.93 1.56 6.41
C ALA A 55 -14.85 0.33 7.32
N CYS A 56 -13.92 0.30 8.28
CA CYS A 56 -13.88 -0.76 9.28
C CYS A 56 -15.13 -0.77 10.17
N ALA A 57 -15.60 0.40 10.63
CA ALA A 57 -16.81 0.49 11.44
C ALA A 57 -18.04 -0.03 10.67
N GLU A 58 -18.18 0.32 9.39
CA GLU A 58 -19.22 -0.21 8.51
C GLU A 58 -19.11 -1.73 8.32
N ALA A 59 -17.90 -2.24 8.16
CA ALA A 59 -17.63 -3.67 8.10
C ALA A 59 -18.04 -4.38 9.41
N LYS A 60 -17.69 -3.80 10.56
CA LYS A 60 -18.03 -4.32 11.88
C LYS A 60 -19.53 -4.38 12.13
N ALA A 61 -20.28 -3.41 11.60
CA ALA A 61 -21.75 -3.43 11.66
C ALA A 61 -22.35 -4.62 10.90
N LYS A 62 -21.69 -5.09 9.83
CA LYS A 62 -22.12 -6.25 9.03
C LYS A 62 -21.54 -7.58 9.55
N ASN A 63 -20.33 -7.52 10.11
CA ASN A 63 -19.60 -8.65 10.66
C ASN A 63 -19.00 -8.25 12.02
N PRO A 64 -19.67 -8.60 13.14
CA PRO A 64 -19.21 -8.25 14.48
C PRO A 64 -17.79 -8.73 14.84
N ALA A 65 -17.26 -9.70 14.10
CA ALA A 65 -15.91 -10.23 14.29
C ALA A 65 -14.80 -9.32 13.71
N ALA A 66 -15.12 -8.25 12.97
CA ALA A 66 -14.12 -7.32 12.46
C ALA A 66 -13.39 -6.57 13.60
N ASP A 67 -12.06 -6.68 13.63
CA ASP A 67 -11.22 -6.09 14.67
C ASP A 67 -10.74 -4.68 14.30
N CYS A 68 -11.63 -3.70 14.43
CA CYS A 68 -11.27 -2.30 14.17
C CYS A 68 -10.27 -1.72 15.18
N ALA A 69 -10.12 -2.31 16.37
CA ALA A 69 -9.11 -1.87 17.32
C ALA A 69 -7.70 -2.28 16.83
N CYS A 70 -7.57 -3.47 16.24
CA CYS A 70 -6.37 -3.85 15.51
C CYS A 70 -6.12 -2.91 14.33
N VAL A 71 -7.13 -2.64 13.48
CA VAL A 71 -6.97 -1.76 12.31
C VAL A 71 -6.49 -0.38 12.74
N GLU A 72 -7.06 0.20 13.79
CA GLU A 72 -6.63 1.49 14.34
C GLU A 72 -5.16 1.47 14.78
N ARG A 73 -4.76 0.43 15.53
CA ARG A 73 -3.37 0.27 16.00
C ARG A 73 -2.39 0.15 14.83
N GLU A 74 -2.65 -0.74 13.89
CA GLU A 74 -1.76 -0.98 12.74
C GLU A 74 -1.70 0.26 11.83
N LEU A 75 -2.84 0.93 11.62
CA LEU A 75 -2.88 2.16 10.85
C LEU A 75 -2.11 3.30 11.54
N GLY A 76 -2.16 3.37 12.88
CA GLY A 76 -1.40 4.33 13.68
C GLY A 76 0.12 4.19 13.57
N GLN A 77 0.63 3.00 13.19
CA GLN A 77 2.05 2.77 12.96
C GLN A 77 2.53 3.19 11.56
N VAL A 78 1.60 3.40 10.62
CA VAL A 78 1.92 3.81 9.25
C VAL A 78 2.26 5.30 9.26
N SER A 79 3.42 5.70 8.73
CA SER A 79 3.76 7.13 8.61
C SER A 79 2.84 7.85 7.62
N ASP A 80 2.66 9.16 7.76
CA ASP A 80 1.85 9.95 6.82
C ASP A 80 2.38 9.88 5.39
N ARG A 81 3.69 9.84 5.23
CA ARG A 81 4.37 9.69 3.94
C ARG A 81 4.04 8.34 3.29
N THR A 82 4.08 7.25 4.07
CA THR A 82 3.70 5.92 3.61
C THR A 82 2.20 5.83 3.31
N PHE A 83 1.34 6.43 4.15
CA PHE A 83 -0.10 6.45 3.91
C PHE A 83 -0.44 7.18 2.61
N TYR A 84 0.19 8.33 2.38
CA TYR A 84 0.02 9.10 1.15
C TYR A 84 0.45 8.29 -0.08
N TYR A 85 1.65 7.71 -0.05
CA TYR A 85 2.18 6.86 -1.12
C TYR A 85 1.23 5.71 -1.47
N GLU A 86 0.78 4.95 -0.45
CA GLU A 86 -0.13 3.81 -0.64
C GLU A 86 -1.49 4.25 -1.19
N SER A 87 -1.97 5.43 -0.78
CA SER A 87 -3.23 6.00 -1.26
C SER A 87 -3.16 6.40 -2.73
N VAL A 88 -2.06 7.05 -3.14
CA VAL A 88 -1.83 7.45 -4.53
C VAL A 88 -1.68 6.21 -5.42
N LEU A 89 -0.91 5.21 -4.99
CA LEU A 89 -0.78 3.97 -5.73
C LEU A 89 -2.11 3.24 -5.89
N ALA A 90 -2.90 3.11 -4.82
CA ALA A 90 -4.22 2.47 -4.89
C ALA A 90 -5.13 3.17 -5.91
N TYR A 91 -5.09 4.52 -5.96
CA TYR A 91 -5.85 5.29 -6.94
C TYR A 91 -5.34 5.06 -8.37
N GLN A 92 -4.03 5.09 -8.61
CA GLN A 92 -3.44 4.84 -9.93
C GLN A 92 -3.76 3.44 -10.44
N GLU A 93 -3.66 2.41 -9.59
CA GLU A 93 -4.02 1.03 -9.91
C GLU A 93 -5.52 0.91 -10.24
N TYR A 94 -6.40 1.59 -9.50
CA TYR A 94 -7.81 1.66 -9.82
C TYR A 94 -8.06 2.29 -11.19
N ARG A 95 -7.45 3.45 -11.45
CA ARG A 95 -7.58 4.18 -12.73
C ARG A 95 -7.13 3.34 -13.93
N ALA A 96 -5.97 2.70 -13.85
CA ALA A 96 -5.47 1.86 -14.93
C ALA A 96 -6.40 0.68 -15.24
N LYS A 97 -7.01 0.07 -14.21
CA LYS A 97 -8.00 -0.99 -14.39
C LYS A 97 -9.27 -0.48 -15.08
N VAL A 98 -9.77 0.69 -14.68
CA VAL A 98 -10.95 1.32 -15.30
C VAL A 98 -10.68 1.67 -16.76
N GLU A 99 -9.51 2.23 -17.06
CA GLU A 99 -9.12 2.59 -18.43
C GLU A 99 -9.01 1.35 -19.33
N ALA A 100 -8.45 0.25 -18.82
CA ALA A 100 -8.43 -1.03 -19.56
C ALA A 100 -9.84 -1.55 -19.86
N LEU A 101 -10.77 -1.46 -18.90
CA LEU A 101 -12.17 -1.84 -19.12
C LEU A 101 -12.87 -0.94 -20.15
N GLN A 102 -12.62 0.37 -20.11
CA GLN A 102 -13.18 1.33 -21.05
C GLN A 102 -12.67 1.11 -22.48
N ALA A 103 -11.44 0.61 -22.63
CA ALA A 103 -10.85 0.23 -23.91
C ALA A 103 -11.24 -1.19 -24.39
N ASP A 104 -12.09 -1.91 -23.64
CA ASP A 104 -12.39 -3.35 -23.83
C ASP A 104 -11.13 -4.26 -23.86
N ASP A 105 -10.03 -3.80 -23.27
CA ASP A 105 -8.78 -4.56 -23.16
C ASP A 105 -8.80 -5.49 -21.95
N LYS A 106 -9.49 -6.62 -22.13
CA LYS A 106 -9.65 -7.66 -21.09
C LYS A 106 -8.32 -8.29 -20.68
N ALA A 107 -7.37 -8.39 -21.60
CA ALA A 107 -6.05 -8.97 -21.33
C ALA A 107 -5.26 -8.05 -20.38
N ARG A 108 -5.23 -6.75 -20.68
CA ARG A 108 -4.60 -5.76 -19.80
C ARG A 108 -5.28 -5.67 -18.44
N TYR A 109 -6.61 -5.69 -18.40
CA TYR A 109 -7.34 -5.70 -17.14
C TYR A 109 -6.98 -6.92 -16.26
N ALA A 110 -6.91 -8.12 -16.86
CA ALA A 110 -6.52 -9.34 -16.16
C ALA A 110 -5.08 -9.26 -15.62
N GLN A 111 -4.15 -8.73 -16.44
CA GLN A 111 -2.77 -8.50 -16.01
C GLN A 111 -2.68 -7.54 -14.81
N LEU A 112 -3.36 -6.40 -14.89
CA LEU A 112 -3.39 -5.41 -13.80
C LEU A 112 -3.99 -5.98 -12.51
N LYS A 113 -5.03 -6.81 -12.63
CA LYS A 113 -5.62 -7.51 -11.48
C LYS A 113 -4.62 -8.46 -10.82
N GLN A 114 -3.84 -9.21 -11.62
CA GLN A 114 -2.81 -10.10 -11.09
C GLN A 114 -1.68 -9.33 -10.41
N GLN A 115 -1.20 -8.24 -11.01
CA GLN A 115 -0.16 -7.39 -10.43
C GLN A 115 -0.60 -6.80 -9.09
N HIS A 116 -1.80 -6.23 -9.02
CA HIS A 116 -2.37 -5.73 -7.78
C HIS A 116 -2.52 -6.83 -6.73
N ALA A 117 -2.91 -8.04 -7.14
CA ALA A 117 -3.03 -9.20 -6.25
C ALA A 117 -1.69 -9.77 -5.78
N GLN A 118 -0.55 -9.34 -6.32
CA GLN A 118 0.79 -9.74 -5.84
C GLN A 118 1.39 -8.70 -4.88
N ARG A 119 0.92 -7.44 -4.92
CA ARG A 119 1.42 -6.36 -4.06
C ARG A 119 0.95 -6.54 -2.62
N MET A 120 1.84 -6.27 -1.66
CA MET A 120 1.50 -6.13 -0.24
C MET A 120 1.02 -4.70 0.05
N SER A 121 -0.13 -4.32 -0.50
CA SER A 121 -0.74 -3.00 -0.27
C SER A 121 -1.03 -2.74 1.21
N LEU A 122 -1.22 -1.46 1.59
CA LEU A 122 -1.68 -1.13 2.93
C LEU A 122 -2.93 -1.90 3.34
N SER A 123 -3.95 -1.98 2.48
CA SER A 123 -5.18 -2.74 2.76
C SER A 123 -4.89 -4.21 3.05
N ARG A 124 -4.04 -4.87 2.24
CA ARG A 124 -3.68 -6.27 2.48
C ARG A 124 -2.83 -6.45 3.73
N ARG A 125 -1.95 -5.50 4.05
CA ARG A 125 -1.19 -5.53 5.32
C ARG A 125 -2.13 -5.46 6.52
N LEU A 126 -3.11 -4.55 6.49
CA LEU A 126 -4.14 -4.45 7.52
C LEU A 126 -4.98 -5.74 7.60
N GLU A 127 -5.44 -6.28 6.47
CA GLU A 127 -6.20 -7.54 6.44
C GLU A 127 -5.39 -8.74 6.96
N THR A 128 -4.08 -8.76 6.68
CA THR A 128 -3.17 -9.81 7.13
C THR A 128 -2.96 -9.74 8.64
N ALA A 129 -2.84 -8.54 9.19
CA ALA A 129 -2.62 -8.33 10.62
C ALA A 129 -3.90 -8.46 11.45
N CYS A 130 -5.03 -7.98 10.92
CA CYS A 130 -6.28 -7.78 11.68
C CYS A 130 -7.45 -8.64 11.20
N GLY A 131 -7.26 -9.44 10.16
CA GLY A 131 -8.36 -10.14 9.48
C GLY A 131 -9.12 -9.21 8.54
N LYS A 132 -10.06 -9.79 7.79
CA LYS A 132 -10.89 -9.03 6.85
C LYS A 132 -11.90 -8.15 7.58
N PHE A 133 -11.98 -6.91 7.14
CA PHE A 133 -13.00 -5.94 7.52
C PHE A 133 -13.68 -5.46 6.22
#